data_AF-A0A4U9HPD7-F1
#
_entry.id   AF-A0A4U9HPD7-F1
#
_cell.length_a   1.000
_cell.length_b   1.000
_cell.length_c   1.000
_cell.angle_alpha   90.00
_cell.angle_beta   90.00
_cell.angle_gamma   90.00
#
_symmetry.space_group_name_H-M   'P 1'
#
loop_
_entity.id
_entity.type
_entity.pdbx_description
1 polymer ?
#
loop_
_entity_poly.entity_id
_entity_poly.type
_entity_poly.pdbx_seq_one_letter_code
_entity_poly.pdbx_strand_id
1 'polypeptide(L)' 'MDFTAGLMPLETALAQMLDRILPLSDQETLPLLRCFGRVTAADIVSAP' A
#
# COMPACT_ATOMS: atom_id res chain seq x y z
N MET A 1 6.41 15.73 34.56
CA MET A 1 7.17 15.89 33.30
C MET A 1 6.66 14.83 32.35
N ASP A 2 6.19 15.24 31.17
CA ASP A 2 5.67 14.30 30.17
C ASP A 2 6.84 13.82 29.29
N PHE A 3 7.10 12.52 29.29
CA PHE A 3 8.32 11.90 28.70
C PHE A 3 8.40 12.08 27.18
N THR A 4 7.26 12.32 26.52
CA THR A 4 7.15 12.46 25.06
C THR A 4 6.93 13.90 24.62
N ALA A 5 7.03 14.88 25.53
CA ALA A 5 6.85 16.29 25.19
C ALA A 5 7.82 16.72 24.07
N GLY A 6 7.29 16.96 22.87
CA GLY A 6 8.04 17.37 21.69
C GLY A 6 8.38 16.27 20.68
N LEU A 7 8.04 15.00 20.95
CA LEU A 7 8.18 13.91 19.97
C LEU A 7 6.96 13.83 19.05
N MET A 8 7.17 13.44 17.80
CA MET A 8 6.09 13.15 16.87
C MET A 8 5.40 11.83 17.24
N PRO A 9 4.07 11.78 17.39
CA PRO A 9 3.34 10.53 17.57
C PRO A 9 3.53 9.60 16.36
N LEU A 10 3.57 8.28 16.61
CA LEU A 10 3.71 7.28 15.56
C LEU A 10 2.62 7.43 14.47
N GLU A 11 1.37 7.64 14.88
CA GLU A 11 0.25 7.84 13.95
C GLU A 11 0.48 9.04 13.04
N THR A 12 0.97 10.14 13.59
CA THR A 12 1.30 11.35 12.83
C THR A 12 2.44 11.10 11.84
N ALA A 13 3.49 10.40 12.28
CA ALA A 13 4.61 10.05 11.42
C ALA A 13 4.16 9.14 10.26
N LEU A 14 3.37 8.11 10.57
CA LEU A 14 2.88 7.15 9.60
C LEU A 14 1.99 7.83 8.55
N ALA A 15 1.04 8.66 8.98
CA ALA A 15 0.18 9.41 8.08
C ALA A 15 1.00 10.30 7.14
N GLN A 16 1.98 11.04 7.68
CA GLN A 16 2.86 11.91 6.87
C GLN A 16 3.73 11.14 5.88
N MET A 17 4.16 9.92 6.23
CA MET A 17 4.94 9.07 5.33
C MET A 17 4.06 8.55 4.19
N LEU A 18 2.89 8.01 4.51
CA LEU A 18 1.98 7.43 3.52
C LEU A 18 1.42 8.48 2.54
N ASP A 19 1.18 9.72 3.00
CA ASP A 19 0.70 10.82 2.16
C ASP A 19 1.65 11.20 1.01
N ARG A 20 2.94 10.85 1.12
CA ARG A 20 3.96 11.12 0.11
C ARG A 20 4.22 9.97 -0.85
N ILE A 21 3.65 8.80 -0.59
CA ILE A 21 3.88 7.58 -1.38
C ILE A 21 2.71 7.38 -2.34
N LEU A 22 3.01 7.36 -3.63
CA LEU A 22 2.04 6.99 -4.66
C LEU A 22 2.08 5.47 -4.88
N PRO A 23 0.93 4.79 -5.01
CA PRO A 23 0.89 3.40 -5.42
C PRO A 23 1.55 3.20 -6.80
N LEU A 24 2.19 2.06 -7.01
CA LEU A 24 2.72 1.69 -8.32
C LEU A 24 1.56 1.37 -9.28
N SER A 25 1.61 1.93 -10.49
CA SER A 25 0.62 1.70 -11.56
C SER A 25 1.10 0.75 -12.66
N ASP A 26 2.41 0.47 -12.71
CA ASP A 26 2.96 -0.47 -13.68
C ASP A 26 2.44 -1.89 -13.40
N GLN A 27 2.07 -2.59 -14.46
CA GLN A 27 1.43 -3.90 -14.37
C GLN A 27 2.08 -4.91 -15.30
N GLU A 28 1.93 -6.18 -14.96
CA GLU A 28 2.35 -7.32 -15.76
C GLU A 28 1.28 -8.41 -15.76
N THR A 29 1.23 -9.20 -16.82
CA THR A 29 0.33 -10.35 -16.93
C THR A 29 1.09 -11.64 -16.66
N LEU A 30 0.63 -12.40 -15.68
CA LEU A 30 1.29 -13.63 -15.21
C LEU A 30 0.31 -14.81 -15.18
N PRO A 31 0.81 -16.06 -15.28
CA PRO A 31 0.01 -17.25 -14.97
C PRO A 31 -0.40 -17.28 -13.49
N LEU A 32 -1.60 -17.80 -13.19
CA LEU A 32 -2.20 -17.78 -11.84
C LEU A 32 -1.30 -18.38 -10.74
N LEU A 33 -0.53 -19.43 -11.05
CA LEU A 33 0.42 -20.07 -10.13
C LEU A 33 1.50 -19.12 -9.60
N ARG A 34 1.76 -18.00 -10.28
CA ARG A 34 2.74 -16.97 -9.88
C ARG A 34 2.11 -15.73 -9.25
N CYS A 35 0.80 -15.71 -9.07
CA CYS A 35 0.08 -14.53 -8.58
C CYS A 35 -0.08 -14.48 -7.05
N PHE A 36 0.34 -15.51 -6.31
CA PHE A 36 0.23 -15.50 -4.84
C PHE A 36 1.03 -14.34 -4.23
N GLY A 37 0.37 -13.52 -3.41
CA GLY A 37 0.95 -12.31 -2.81
C GLY A 37 1.03 -11.08 -3.73
N ARG A 38 0.55 -11.16 -4.98
CA ARG A 38 0.43 -10.01 -5.89
C ARG A 38 -0.89 -9.26 -5.66
N VAL A 39 -0.94 -7.99 -6.06
CA VAL A 39 -2.16 -7.16 -6.09
C VAL A 39 -2.69 -7.13 -7.52
N THR A 40 -4.00 -7.29 -7.70
CA THR A 40 -4.64 -7.18 -9.00
C THR A 40 -4.61 -5.73 -9.48
N ALA A 41 -4.12 -5.52 -10.71
CA ALA A 41 -4.06 -4.18 -11.29
C ALA A 41 -5.43 -3.64 -11.77
N ALA A 42 -6.40 -4.53 -11.99
CA ALA A 42 -7.75 -4.21 -12.42
C ALA A 42 -8.77 -5.23 -11.87
N ASP A 43 -10.06 -4.91 -12.01
CA ASP A 43 -11.16 -5.76 -11.58
C ASP A 43 -11.19 -7.12 -12.31
N ILE A 44 -11.58 -8.17 -11.60
CA ILE A 44 -11.78 -9.52 -12.18
C ILE A 44 -13.24 -9.66 -12.59
N VAL A 45 -13.48 -9.92 -13.88
CA VAL A 45 -14.83 -10.06 -14.45
C VAL A 45 -15.03 -11.50 -14.93
N SER A 46 -16.20 -12.09 -14.65
CA SER A 46 -16.57 -13.40 -15.19
C SER A 46 -16.75 -13.31 -16.71
N ALA A 47 -16.19 -14.27 -17.44
CA ALA A 47 -16.47 -14.42 -18.86
C ALA A 47 -17.97 -14.73 -19.10
N PRO A 48 -18.54 -14.29 -20.23
CA PRO A 48 -19.91 -14.63 -20.64
C PRO A 48 -20.07 -16.12 -20.97
#